data_AF-A0A1V5WFG8-F1
#
_entry.id   AF-A0A1V5WFG8-F1
#
_cell.length_a   1.000
_cell.length_b   1.000
_cell.length_c   1.000
_cell.angle_alpha   90.00
_cell.angle_beta   90.00
_cell.angle_gamma   90.00
#
_symmetry.space_group_name_H-M   'P 1'
#
loop_
_entity.id
_entity.type
_entity.pdbx_description
1 polymer ?
#
loop_
_entity_poly.entity_id
_entity_poly.type
_entity_poly.pdbx_seq_one_letter_code
_entity_poly.pdbx_strand_id
1 'polypeptide(L)'
;MKHRSLWVVIGVTVGLLLSGIALPARADMGPKPAMDFTFVAATDVQPDIVEAVLYECTDPSCADAQPLPEIGPQGFACQARSCHSLAYGYADYFRLRVRFSDGVTRESHVFSKQAFQARYTVTIEPTSLQVKEQATVGAGFNGPWRALLLLGTVTFLLPLLVLWIIWSARGGKDAVPSPWLFIATWGISAIGCLIGLVAMPTVALTVLLEVAVLFVYARRGDRSLDQWLTLGVAVNLLTQPLLWALAASELWPTLILAEVGIWLVEALLLYLPLRREATFPTLLLLSLVMNALSFGVGLLLPV
;
A
#
# COMPACT_ATOMS: atom_id res chain seq x y z
N MET A 1 -28.70 -12.07 -13.77
CA MET A 1 -27.82 -12.97 -14.56
C MET A 1 -28.25 -14.41 -14.33
N LYS A 2 -28.50 -15.21 -15.38
CA LYS A 2 -28.66 -16.67 -15.20
C LYS A 2 -27.41 -17.16 -14.46
N HIS A 3 -27.57 -17.90 -13.36
CA HIS A 3 -26.50 -18.43 -12.50
C HIS A 3 -25.26 -18.90 -13.28
N ARG A 4 -25.47 -19.45 -14.49
CA ARG A 4 -24.44 -19.89 -15.44
C ARG A 4 -23.35 -18.85 -15.77
N SER A 5 -23.67 -17.58 -16.00
CA SER A 5 -22.63 -16.59 -16.38
C SER A 5 -21.78 -16.12 -15.20
N LEU A 6 -22.36 -16.13 -13.98
CA LEU A 6 -21.60 -15.90 -12.76
C LEU A 6 -20.63 -17.05 -12.49
N TRP A 7 -21.08 -18.30 -12.65
CA TRP A 7 -20.22 -19.49 -12.51
C TRP A 7 -19.11 -19.58 -13.56
N VAL A 8 -19.32 -19.08 -14.77
CA VAL A 8 -18.26 -19.00 -15.79
C VAL A 8 -17.21 -17.97 -15.42
N VAL A 9 -17.62 -16.79 -14.94
CA VAL A 9 -16.65 -15.78 -14.46
C VAL A 9 -15.93 -16.29 -13.22
N ILE A 10 -16.63 -16.88 -12.24
CA ILE A 10 -16.01 -17.54 -11.08
C ILE A 10 -15.05 -18.64 -11.51
N GLY A 11 -15.45 -19.51 -12.44
CA GLY A 11 -14.62 -20.62 -12.91
C GLY A 11 -13.39 -20.15 -13.67
N VAL A 12 -13.49 -19.06 -14.42
CA VAL A 12 -12.34 -18.42 -15.09
C VAL A 12 -11.43 -17.75 -14.07
N THR A 13 -11.97 -16.99 -13.10
CA THR A 13 -11.18 -16.29 -12.08
C THR A 13 -10.51 -17.27 -11.09
N VAL A 14 -11.24 -18.28 -10.60
CA VAL A 14 -10.70 -19.36 -9.76
C VAL A 14 -9.75 -20.24 -10.57
N GLY A 15 -10.06 -20.52 -11.84
CA GLY A 15 -9.15 -21.25 -12.74
C GLY A 15 -7.83 -20.50 -12.96
N LEU A 16 -7.88 -19.18 -13.17
CA LEU A 16 -6.71 -18.31 -13.25
C LEU A 16 -5.93 -18.28 -11.93
N LEU A 17 -6.60 -18.11 -10.80
CA LEU A 17 -5.99 -18.12 -9.46
C LEU A 17 -5.33 -19.48 -9.14
N LEU A 18 -6.02 -20.59 -9.39
CA LEU A 18 -5.49 -21.94 -9.15
C LEU A 18 -4.37 -22.31 -10.14
N SER A 19 -4.42 -21.81 -11.38
CA SER A 19 -3.32 -21.99 -12.34
C SER A 19 -2.03 -21.24 -11.92
N GLY A 20 -2.16 -20.20 -11.09
CA GLY A 20 -1.02 -19.51 -10.48
C GLY A 20 -0.35 -20.28 -9.35
N ILE A 21 -1.02 -21.26 -8.72
CA ILE A 21 -0.48 -22.06 -7.60
C ILE A 21 0.56 -23.08 -8.07
N ALA A 22 0.53 -23.46 -9.36
CA ALA A 22 1.47 -24.41 -9.96
C ALA A 22 2.71 -23.75 -10.58
N LEU A 23 2.78 -22.41 -10.62
CA LEU A 23 4.02 -21.71 -10.92
C LEU A 23 4.87 -21.73 -9.65
N PRO A 24 6.20 -21.93 -9.73
CA PRO A 24 7.05 -21.60 -8.60
C PRO A 24 6.77 -20.15 -8.26
N ALA A 25 6.12 -19.92 -7.11
CA ALA A 25 5.89 -18.62 -6.55
C ALA A 25 7.26 -18.00 -6.25
N ARG A 26 7.88 -17.41 -7.26
CA ARG A 26 8.96 -16.45 -7.06
C ARG A 26 8.29 -15.28 -6.36
N ALA A 27 8.75 -14.98 -5.16
CA ALA A 27 8.28 -13.94 -4.25
C ALA A 27 8.53 -12.53 -4.81
N ASP A 28 8.02 -12.28 -6.02
CA ASP A 28 8.41 -11.16 -6.89
C ASP A 28 7.32 -10.09 -7.02
N MET A 29 6.22 -10.21 -6.26
CA MET A 29 5.00 -9.47 -6.55
C MET A 29 4.48 -8.77 -5.28
N GLY A 30 4.65 -7.45 -5.29
CA GLY A 30 4.33 -6.48 -4.25
C GLY A 30 5.29 -5.28 -4.38
N PRO A 31 4.99 -4.11 -3.77
CA PRO A 31 6.00 -3.07 -3.56
C PRO A 31 7.28 -3.72 -3.05
N LYS A 32 8.43 -3.35 -3.60
CA LYS A 32 9.72 -3.86 -3.13
C LYS A 32 10.34 -2.81 -2.21
N PRO A 33 10.92 -3.21 -1.07
CA PRO A 33 11.64 -2.26 -0.25
C PRO A 33 12.77 -1.62 -1.07
N ALA A 34 12.94 -0.32 -0.89
CA ALA A 34 13.96 0.44 -1.59
C ALA A 34 14.67 1.42 -0.66
N MET A 35 15.87 1.83 -1.06
CA MET A 35 16.60 2.91 -0.41
C MET A 35 17.14 3.89 -1.44
N ASP A 36 16.89 5.17 -1.21
CA ASP A 36 17.47 6.28 -1.96
C ASP A 36 18.57 6.95 -1.15
N PHE A 37 19.73 7.17 -1.77
CA PHE A 37 20.88 7.83 -1.17
C PHE A 37 21.15 9.14 -1.90
N THR A 38 21.21 10.26 -1.16
CA THR A 38 21.62 11.57 -1.68
C THR A 38 22.94 11.96 -1.04
N PHE A 39 23.95 12.25 -1.85
CA PHE A 39 25.29 12.55 -1.38
C PHE A 39 25.50 14.06 -1.24
N VAL A 40 26.08 14.48 -0.12
CA VAL A 40 26.43 15.88 0.17
C VAL A 40 27.86 15.93 0.69
N ALA A 41 28.67 16.86 0.19
CA ALA A 41 30.03 17.04 0.69
C ALA A 41 30.02 17.87 1.97
N ALA A 42 30.90 17.53 2.92
CA ALA A 42 31.16 18.38 4.09
C ALA A 42 32.00 19.63 3.75
N THR A 43 32.58 19.66 2.54
CA THR A 43 33.44 20.73 2.02
C THR A 43 32.83 21.35 0.75
N ASP A 44 33.39 22.47 0.27
CA ASP A 44 32.91 23.17 -0.92
C ASP A 44 33.08 22.37 -2.24
N VAL A 45 33.91 21.31 -2.23
CA VAL A 45 34.18 20.48 -3.41
C VAL A 45 33.50 19.13 -3.24
N GLN A 46 32.49 18.88 -4.08
CA GLN A 46 31.78 17.61 -4.11
C GLN A 46 32.29 16.73 -5.25
N PRO A 47 32.98 15.60 -4.96
CA PRO A 47 33.39 14.68 -5.99
C PRO A 47 32.19 13.84 -6.46
N ASP A 48 32.22 13.44 -7.73
CA ASP A 48 31.18 12.61 -8.33
C ASP A 48 31.44 11.12 -8.01
N ILE A 49 30.37 10.34 -8.00
CA ILE A 49 30.41 8.89 -7.80
C ILE A 49 30.90 8.22 -9.09
N VAL A 50 31.95 7.40 -8.96
CA VAL A 50 32.49 6.59 -10.07
C VAL A 50 32.01 5.15 -9.95
N GLU A 51 32.02 4.61 -8.73
CA GLU A 51 31.60 3.25 -8.45
C GLU A 51 31.05 3.20 -7.03
N ALA A 52 30.01 2.39 -6.80
CA ALA A 52 29.45 2.21 -5.48
C ALA A 52 28.93 0.78 -5.30
N VAL A 53 29.11 0.23 -4.11
CA VAL A 53 28.62 -1.08 -3.72
C VAL A 53 27.89 -0.95 -2.40
N LEU A 54 26.65 -1.44 -2.37
CA LEU A 54 25.87 -1.61 -1.16
C LEU A 54 26.08 -3.04 -0.66
N TYR A 55 26.63 -3.18 0.54
CA TYR A 55 26.77 -4.46 1.22
C TYR A 55 25.61 -4.70 2.17
N GLU A 56 25.17 -5.94 2.23
CA GLU A 56 24.19 -6.47 3.15
C GLU A 56 24.86 -7.42 4.16
N CYS A 57 24.36 -7.39 5.39
CA CYS A 57 24.94 -8.05 6.54
C CYS A 57 23.86 -8.57 7.49
N THR A 58 24.04 -9.78 8.01
CA THR A 58 23.20 -10.31 9.10
C THR A 58 23.84 -10.08 10.47
N ASP A 59 25.18 -9.96 10.51
CA ASP A 59 25.90 -9.60 11.73
C ASP A 59 25.82 -8.07 11.98
N PRO A 60 25.50 -7.61 13.20
CA PRO A 60 25.49 -6.18 13.55
C PRO A 60 26.83 -5.45 13.33
N SER A 61 27.96 -6.18 13.32
CA SER A 61 29.29 -5.67 13.00
C SER A 61 29.59 -5.68 11.50
N CYS A 62 28.73 -6.33 10.70
CA CYS A 62 28.82 -6.46 9.26
C CYS A 62 30.14 -7.14 8.83
N ALA A 63 30.57 -8.14 9.60
CA ALA A 63 31.74 -8.98 9.32
C ALA A 63 31.48 -9.99 8.19
N ASP A 64 30.21 -10.31 7.96
CA ASP A 64 29.69 -11.25 6.95
C ASP A 64 29.26 -10.54 5.66
N ALA A 65 29.77 -9.33 5.41
CA ALA A 65 29.33 -8.46 4.33
C ALA A 65 29.36 -9.12 2.94
N GLN A 66 28.19 -9.11 2.28
CA GLN A 66 28.04 -9.54 0.89
C GLN A 66 27.45 -8.41 0.06
N PRO A 67 27.89 -8.20 -1.18
CA PRO A 67 27.30 -7.19 -2.05
C PRO A 67 25.83 -7.56 -2.34
N LEU A 68 24.95 -6.55 -2.41
CA LEU A 68 23.57 -6.73 -2.83
C LEU A 68 23.54 -7.47 -4.18
N PRO A 69 22.91 -8.65 -4.27
CA PRO A 69 22.90 -9.42 -5.52
C PRO A 69 22.16 -8.67 -6.63
N GLU A 70 22.70 -8.67 -7.84
CA GLU A 70 22.01 -8.14 -9.01
C GLU A 70 21.15 -9.23 -9.66
N ILE A 71 19.86 -9.27 -9.30
CA ILE A 71 18.92 -10.30 -9.77
C ILE A 71 17.65 -9.63 -10.29
N GLY A 72 17.49 -9.60 -11.62
CA GLY A 72 16.34 -8.95 -12.25
C GLY A 72 16.32 -7.44 -11.97
N PRO A 73 15.22 -6.86 -11.45
CA PRO A 73 15.16 -5.46 -11.04
C PRO A 73 15.88 -5.18 -9.71
N GLN A 74 16.20 -6.21 -8.92
CA GLN A 74 17.00 -6.01 -7.71
C GLN A 74 18.42 -5.61 -8.08
N GLY A 75 18.91 -4.56 -7.43
CA GLY A 75 20.28 -4.09 -7.61
C GLY A 75 20.50 -2.75 -6.96
N PHE A 76 21.71 -2.23 -7.17
CA PHE A 76 22.15 -0.94 -6.66
C PHE A 76 22.74 -0.12 -7.81
N ALA A 77 22.07 0.98 -8.15
CA ALA A 77 22.44 1.82 -9.28
C ALA A 77 22.72 3.25 -8.83
N CYS A 78 23.76 3.87 -9.37
CA CYS A 78 24.17 5.22 -9.02
C CYS A 78 24.25 6.14 -10.23
N GLN A 79 23.94 7.41 -9.96
CA GLN A 79 24.24 8.57 -10.79
C GLN A 79 25.40 9.34 -10.15
N ALA A 80 25.74 10.53 -10.67
CA ALA A 80 26.86 11.31 -10.19
C ALA A 80 26.80 11.65 -8.68
N ARG A 81 25.60 11.82 -8.10
CA ARG A 81 25.40 12.30 -6.71
C ARG A 81 24.28 11.59 -5.95
N SER A 82 23.73 10.54 -6.52
CA SER A 82 22.64 9.78 -5.92
C SER A 82 22.77 8.32 -6.25
N CYS A 83 22.26 7.47 -5.36
CA CYS A 83 22.14 6.04 -5.63
C CYS A 83 20.75 5.57 -5.24
N HIS A 84 20.28 4.53 -5.91
CA HIS A 84 19.02 3.86 -5.66
C HIS A 84 19.27 2.37 -5.53
N SER A 85 18.67 1.77 -4.50
CA SER A 85 18.64 0.32 -4.31
C SER A 85 17.21 -0.18 -4.24
N LEU A 86 16.98 -1.35 -4.82
CA LEU A 86 15.73 -2.09 -4.71
C LEU A 86 16.09 -3.56 -4.46
N ALA A 87 15.40 -4.21 -3.53
CA ALA A 87 15.63 -5.62 -3.21
C ALA A 87 14.32 -6.38 -2.95
N TYR A 88 14.35 -7.69 -3.14
CA TYR A 88 13.24 -8.59 -2.80
C TYR A 88 13.02 -8.73 -1.30
N GLY A 89 14.08 -8.49 -0.55
CA GLY A 89 14.16 -8.44 0.89
C GLY A 89 15.58 -8.01 1.20
N TYR A 90 15.72 -7.09 2.14
CA TYR A 90 17.03 -6.68 2.59
C TYR A 90 17.44 -7.46 3.83
N ALA A 91 18.76 -7.55 4.08
CA ALA A 91 19.28 -7.94 5.39
C ALA A 91 19.05 -6.83 6.45
N ASP A 92 19.33 -7.12 7.71
CA ASP A 92 19.08 -6.19 8.83
C ASP A 92 20.08 -5.03 8.86
N TYR A 93 21.29 -5.26 8.34
CA TYR A 93 22.42 -4.32 8.42
C TYR A 93 23.06 -4.09 7.06
N PHE A 94 23.60 -2.89 6.87
CA PHE A 94 24.20 -2.47 5.61
C PHE A 94 25.51 -1.73 5.82
N ARG A 95 26.36 -1.76 4.78
CA ARG A 95 27.53 -0.89 4.67
C ARG A 95 27.66 -0.40 3.23
N LEU A 96 27.94 0.88 3.07
CA LEU A 96 28.11 1.50 1.76
C LEU A 96 29.60 1.73 1.50
N ARG A 97 30.10 1.29 0.33
CA ARG A 97 31.45 1.58 -0.16
C ARG A 97 31.35 2.33 -1.47
N VAL A 98 31.98 3.51 -1.56
CA VAL A 98 31.89 4.37 -2.75
C VAL A 98 33.28 4.86 -3.16
N ARG A 99 33.59 4.71 -4.44
CA ARG A 99 34.76 5.30 -5.08
C ARG A 99 34.35 6.57 -5.82
N PHE A 100 35.07 7.65 -5.54
CA PHE A 100 34.76 8.99 -6.04
C PHE A 100 35.74 9.43 -7.14
N SER A 101 35.40 10.50 -7.85
CA SER A 101 36.21 11.07 -8.95
C SER A 101 37.55 11.65 -8.49
N ASP A 102 37.72 11.91 -7.19
CA ASP A 102 38.99 12.26 -6.56
C ASP A 102 39.96 11.04 -6.41
N GLY A 103 39.51 9.84 -6.80
CA GLY A 103 40.26 8.59 -6.72
C GLY A 103 40.21 7.92 -5.34
N VAL A 104 39.55 8.53 -4.36
CA VAL A 104 39.46 8.02 -2.98
C VAL A 104 38.22 7.12 -2.85
N THR A 105 38.40 5.98 -2.20
CA THR A 105 37.30 5.08 -1.81
C THR A 105 36.98 5.29 -0.34
N ARG A 106 35.70 5.48 -0.02
CA ARG A 106 35.23 5.74 1.33
C ARG A 106 34.15 4.73 1.71
N GLU A 107 34.12 4.37 2.99
CA GLU A 107 33.13 3.46 3.54
C GLU A 107 32.28 4.14 4.61
N SER A 108 31.03 3.68 4.75
CA SER A 108 30.15 4.10 5.83
C SER A 108 30.35 3.29 7.10
N HIS A 109 29.83 3.83 8.21
CA HIS A 109 29.49 2.99 9.36
C HIS A 109 28.40 1.96 8.99
N VAL A 110 28.20 0.96 9.85
CA VAL A 110 27.10 0.00 9.70
C VAL A 110 25.79 0.69 10.06
N PHE A 111 24.80 0.64 9.18
CA PHE A 111 23.48 1.23 9.39
C PHE A 111 22.38 0.19 9.14
N SER A 112 21.17 0.49 9.61
CA SER A 112 19.98 -0.32 9.36
C SER A 112 18.89 0.52 8.69
N LYS A 113 17.84 -0.16 8.23
CA LYS A 113 16.69 0.43 7.54
C LYS A 113 15.46 0.36 8.41
N GLN A 114 14.78 1.50 8.59
CA GLN A 114 13.55 1.55 9.40
C GLN A 114 12.29 1.70 8.54
N ALA A 115 12.37 2.42 7.42
CA ALA A 115 11.23 2.64 6.54
C ALA A 115 11.19 1.62 5.38
N PHE A 116 9.98 1.29 4.90
CA PHE A 116 9.80 0.43 3.71
C PHE A 116 10.47 1.03 2.46
N GLN A 117 10.33 2.35 2.29
CA GLN A 117 11.02 3.19 1.31
C GLN A 117 11.88 4.18 2.09
N ALA A 118 13.15 3.85 2.30
CA ALA A 118 14.04 4.65 3.13
C ALA A 118 14.81 5.68 2.30
N ARG A 119 15.03 6.86 2.86
CA ARG A 119 15.84 7.91 2.23
C ARG A 119 17.00 8.24 3.14
N TYR A 120 18.20 8.31 2.59
CA TYR A 120 19.42 8.57 3.33
C TYR A 120 20.13 9.80 2.77
N THR A 121 20.58 10.67 3.67
CA THR A 121 21.62 11.64 3.37
C THR A 121 22.96 11.01 3.67
N VAL A 122 23.85 10.97 2.68
CA VAL A 122 25.22 10.48 2.82
C VAL A 122 26.17 11.68 2.81
N THR A 123 26.72 12.01 3.97
CA THR A 123 27.73 13.07 4.07
C THR A 123 29.11 12.50 3.75
N ILE A 124 29.77 13.09 2.76
CA ILE A 124 31.13 12.75 2.34
C ILE A 124 32.12 13.47 3.26
N GLU A 125 32.77 12.71 4.13
CA GLU A 125 33.88 13.18 4.96
C GLU A 125 35.22 12.85 4.29
N PRO A 126 36.36 13.41 4.74
CA PRO A 126 37.65 13.16 4.11
C PRO A 126 38.00 11.68 3.98
N THR A 127 37.68 10.87 4.99
CA THR A 127 38.05 9.44 5.08
C THR A 127 36.87 8.47 5.23
N SER A 128 35.65 8.99 5.41
CA SER A 128 34.47 8.19 5.79
C SER A 128 33.21 8.70 5.11
N LEU A 129 32.15 7.88 5.18
CA LEU A 129 30.79 8.29 4.83
C LEU A 129 29.93 8.26 6.08
N GLN A 130 29.23 9.36 6.36
CA GLN A 130 28.18 9.37 7.39
C GLN A 130 26.84 9.19 6.72
N VAL A 131 26.20 8.06 6.97
CA VAL A 131 24.88 7.74 6.46
C VAL A 131 23.86 8.11 7.54
N LYS A 132 22.91 8.97 7.20
CA LYS A 132 21.82 9.32 8.11
C LYS A 132 20.49 9.12 7.40
N GLU A 133 19.65 8.25 7.95
CA GLU A 133 18.28 8.10 7.48
C GLU A 133 17.57 9.44 7.69
N GLN A 134 17.07 10.01 6.59
CA GLN A 134 16.16 11.13 6.68
C GLN A 134 14.88 10.60 7.30
N ALA A 135 14.32 11.37 8.23
CA ALA A 135 12.94 11.13 8.62
C ALA A 135 12.09 11.30 7.37
N THR A 136 11.72 10.18 6.73
CA THR A 136 10.72 10.20 5.68
C THR A 136 9.48 10.85 6.25
N VAL A 137 8.82 11.70 5.48
CA VAL A 137 7.57 12.38 5.86
C VAL A 137 6.41 11.38 6.15
N GLY A 138 6.66 10.06 6.03
CA GLY A 138 5.79 8.98 6.52
C GLY A 138 6.18 8.35 7.87
N ALA A 139 7.40 8.56 8.36
CA ALA A 139 7.92 7.96 9.61
C ALA A 139 7.88 9.00 10.73
N GLY A 140 6.68 9.21 11.26
CA GLY A 140 6.47 10.04 12.43
C GLY A 140 5.55 11.21 12.13
N PHE A 141 4.25 10.94 12.04
CA PHE A 141 3.27 11.99 12.28
C PHE A 141 3.33 12.51 13.74
N ASN A 142 4.46 12.57 14.45
CA ASN A 142 4.47 13.10 15.81
C ASN A 142 4.32 14.63 15.78
N GLY A 143 3.14 15.14 16.15
CA GLY A 143 2.85 16.58 16.20
C GLY A 143 1.39 16.94 15.84
N PRO A 144 1.06 18.24 15.70
CA PRO A 144 -0.30 18.71 15.39
C PRO A 144 -0.85 18.18 14.06
N TRP A 145 0.04 17.78 13.12
CA TRP A 145 -0.34 17.15 11.86
C TRP A 145 -0.94 15.74 12.03
N ARG A 146 -0.52 14.96 13.05
CA ARG A 146 -1.22 13.70 13.43
C ARG A 146 -2.64 13.99 13.83
N ALA A 147 -2.82 14.98 14.69
CA ALA A 147 -4.11 15.34 15.23
C ALA A 147 -5.02 15.82 14.11
N LEU A 148 -4.52 16.63 13.17
CA LEU A 148 -5.27 17.08 11.99
C LEU A 148 -5.66 15.93 11.04
N LEU A 149 -4.78 14.95 10.81
CA LEU A 149 -5.10 13.79 9.98
C LEU A 149 -6.06 12.82 10.67
N LEU A 150 -5.90 12.60 11.97
CA LEU A 150 -6.84 11.82 12.77
C LEU A 150 -8.20 12.51 12.88
N LEU A 151 -8.22 13.83 13.07
CA LEU A 151 -9.47 14.61 13.08
C LEU A 151 -10.11 14.61 11.69
N GLY A 152 -9.32 14.72 10.63
CA GLY A 152 -9.79 14.66 9.24
C GLY A 152 -10.36 13.28 8.87
N THR A 153 -9.70 12.20 9.27
CA THR A 153 -10.20 10.83 9.06
C THR A 153 -11.45 10.54 9.89
N VAL A 154 -11.50 10.98 11.15
CA VAL A 154 -12.69 10.81 12.01
C VAL A 154 -13.87 11.64 11.51
N THR A 155 -13.66 12.91 11.15
CA THR A 155 -14.73 13.77 10.58
C THR A 155 -15.20 13.26 9.21
N PHE A 156 -14.35 12.56 8.47
CA PHE A 156 -14.68 11.90 7.21
C PHE A 156 -15.44 10.57 7.39
N LEU A 157 -15.02 9.70 8.32
CA LEU A 157 -15.59 8.37 8.51
C LEU A 157 -16.93 8.40 9.25
N LEU A 158 -17.14 9.36 10.15
CA LEU A 158 -18.36 9.46 10.95
C LEU A 158 -19.64 9.61 10.10
N PRO A 159 -19.73 10.53 9.11
CA PRO A 159 -20.88 10.64 8.22
C PRO A 159 -21.16 9.36 7.42
N LEU A 160 -20.11 8.70 6.91
CA LEU A 160 -20.23 7.44 6.18
C LEU A 160 -20.71 6.30 7.09
N LEU A 161 -20.25 6.26 8.33
CA LEU A 161 -20.73 5.33 9.35
C LEU A 161 -22.20 5.57 9.69
N VAL A 162 -22.63 6.83 9.79
CA VAL A 162 -24.05 7.19 10.02
C VAL A 162 -24.91 6.68 8.86
N LEU A 163 -24.51 6.90 7.60
CA LEU A 163 -25.20 6.34 6.44
C LEU A 163 -25.24 4.81 6.47
N TRP A 164 -24.12 4.18 6.82
CA TRP A 164 -24.02 2.73 6.96
C TRP A 164 -24.98 2.18 8.03
N ILE A 165 -25.09 2.85 9.19
CA ILE A 165 -26.02 2.47 10.26
C ILE A 165 -27.47 2.61 9.79
N ILE A 166 -27.81 3.73 9.13
CA ILE A 166 -29.16 3.97 8.63
C ILE A 166 -29.57 2.89 7.63
N TRP A 167 -28.69 2.57 6.68
CA TRP A 167 -28.95 1.51 5.69
C TRP A 167 -28.97 0.12 6.32
N SER A 168 -28.09 -0.16 7.28
CA SER A 168 -28.10 -1.42 8.04
C SER A 168 -29.38 -1.59 8.86
N ALA A 169 -29.90 -0.52 9.47
CA ALA A 169 -31.15 -0.59 10.21
C ALA A 169 -32.35 -0.84 9.29
N ARG A 170 -32.37 -0.23 8.10
CA ARG A 170 -33.50 -0.27 7.16
C ARG A 170 -33.48 -1.44 6.18
N GLY A 171 -32.30 -1.98 5.88
CA GLY A 171 -32.08 -3.26 5.25
C GLY A 171 -32.33 -3.37 3.74
N GLY A 172 -32.58 -2.31 2.98
CA GLY A 172 -32.68 -2.40 1.51
C GLY A 172 -33.23 -1.16 0.79
N LYS A 173 -33.20 -1.24 -0.55
CA LYS A 173 -33.75 -0.34 -1.59
C LYS A 173 -34.83 0.60 -1.08
N ASP A 174 -34.67 1.88 -1.42
CA ASP A 174 -35.57 3.02 -1.12
C ASP A 174 -35.31 3.75 0.20
N ALA A 175 -34.31 3.31 0.98
CA ALA A 175 -33.76 4.11 2.07
C ALA A 175 -32.81 5.21 1.56
N VAL A 176 -33.23 6.01 0.57
CA VAL A 176 -32.43 7.17 0.15
C VAL A 176 -32.40 8.13 1.35
N PRO A 177 -31.22 8.42 1.93
CA PRO A 177 -31.11 9.46 2.95
C PRO A 177 -31.65 10.75 2.35
N SER A 178 -32.12 11.69 3.18
CA SER A 178 -32.54 12.99 2.64
C SER A 178 -31.45 13.55 1.72
N PRO A 179 -31.78 14.11 0.53
CA PRO A 179 -30.78 14.54 -0.45
C PRO A 179 -29.71 15.45 0.16
N TRP A 180 -30.10 16.30 1.11
CA TRP A 180 -29.18 17.15 1.86
C TRP A 180 -28.18 16.37 2.71
N LEU A 181 -28.59 15.27 3.35
CA LEU A 181 -27.73 14.47 4.21
C LEU A 181 -26.75 13.66 3.37
N PHE A 182 -27.20 13.19 2.20
CA PHE A 182 -26.32 12.55 1.22
C PHE A 182 -25.28 13.54 0.66
N ILE A 183 -25.70 14.73 0.22
CA ILE A 183 -24.80 15.79 -0.28
C ILE A 183 -23.83 16.25 0.82
N ALA A 184 -24.30 16.47 2.05
CA ALA A 184 -23.45 16.85 3.16
C ALA A 184 -22.41 15.77 3.48
N THR A 185 -22.83 14.50 3.49
CA THR A 185 -21.92 13.36 3.71
C THR A 185 -20.85 13.31 2.63
N TRP A 186 -21.23 13.32 1.34
CA TRP A 186 -20.26 13.29 0.25
C TRP A 186 -19.40 14.56 0.15
N GLY A 187 -19.93 15.73 0.52
CA GLY A 187 -19.18 16.99 0.56
C GLY A 187 -18.10 16.98 1.63
N ILE A 188 -18.42 16.52 2.85
CA ILE A 188 -17.45 16.32 3.94
C ILE A 188 -16.46 15.22 3.56
N SER A 189 -16.95 14.15 2.93
CA SER A 189 -16.10 13.06 2.49
C SER A 189 -15.12 13.49 1.39
N ALA A 190 -15.55 14.23 0.36
CA ALA A 190 -14.65 14.66 -0.72
C ALA A 190 -13.40 15.41 -0.21
N ILE A 191 -13.54 16.22 0.85
CA ILE A 191 -12.44 16.94 1.49
C ILE A 191 -11.45 15.97 2.16
N GLY A 192 -11.94 14.98 2.92
CA GLY A 192 -11.06 13.98 3.54
C GLY A 192 -10.41 13.03 2.52
N CYS A 193 -11.11 12.71 1.43
CA CYS A 193 -10.57 11.89 0.33
C CYS A 193 -9.43 12.62 -0.40
N LEU A 194 -9.55 13.93 -0.64
CA LEU A 194 -8.48 14.76 -1.20
C LEU A 194 -7.23 14.79 -0.30
N ILE A 195 -7.41 14.84 1.02
CA ILE A 195 -6.31 14.79 1.98
C ILE A 195 -5.65 13.40 1.98
N GLY A 196 -6.45 12.32 1.92
CA GLY A 196 -5.98 10.94 1.85
C GLY A 196 -5.25 10.58 0.55
N LEU A 197 -5.69 11.12 -0.59
CA LEU A 197 -5.11 10.87 -1.92
C LEU A 197 -3.64 11.31 -2.03
N VAL A 198 -3.28 12.40 -1.34
CA VAL A 198 -1.90 12.90 -1.29
C VAL A 198 -1.03 12.04 -0.37
N ALA A 199 -1.61 11.48 0.69
CA ALA A 199 -0.89 10.71 1.70
C ALA A 199 -0.70 9.23 1.31
N MET A 200 -1.67 8.62 0.61
CA MET A 200 -1.70 7.18 0.32
C MET A 200 -2.30 6.89 -1.07
N PRO A 201 -1.52 7.05 -2.16
CA PRO A 201 -2.01 6.87 -3.53
C PRO A 201 -2.51 5.44 -3.82
N THR A 202 -1.99 4.44 -3.10
CA THR A 202 -2.43 3.03 -3.22
C THR A 202 -3.87 2.84 -2.75
N VAL A 203 -4.28 3.49 -1.65
CA VAL A 203 -5.66 3.44 -1.14
C VAL A 203 -6.63 4.03 -2.15
N ALA A 204 -6.25 5.14 -2.79
CA ALA A 204 -7.07 5.78 -3.81
C ALA A 204 -7.33 4.86 -5.01
N LEU A 205 -6.28 4.16 -5.48
CA LEU A 205 -6.41 3.21 -6.56
C LEU A 205 -7.29 2.02 -6.19
N THR A 206 -7.10 1.45 -4.98
CA THR A 206 -7.94 0.36 -4.48
C THR A 206 -9.40 0.76 -4.45
N VAL A 207 -9.72 1.92 -3.83
CA VAL A 207 -11.09 2.44 -3.80
C VAL A 207 -11.67 2.61 -5.21
N LEU A 208 -10.90 3.17 -6.15
CA LEU A 208 -11.37 3.35 -7.53
C LEU A 208 -11.69 2.01 -8.21
N LEU A 209 -10.82 1.01 -8.04
CA LEU A 209 -10.99 -0.30 -8.64
C LEU A 209 -12.22 -1.01 -8.07
N GLU A 210 -12.38 -1.00 -6.75
CA GLU A 210 -13.49 -1.67 -6.08
C GLU A 210 -14.83 -1.00 -6.36
N VAL A 211 -14.86 0.34 -6.38
CA VAL A 211 -16.02 1.11 -6.80
C VAL A 211 -16.37 0.81 -8.25
N ALA A 212 -15.40 0.61 -9.15
CA ALA A 212 -15.67 0.21 -10.53
C ALA A 212 -16.31 -1.19 -10.63
N VAL A 213 -15.85 -2.15 -9.83
CA VAL A 213 -16.45 -3.49 -9.75
C VAL A 213 -17.90 -3.40 -9.25
N LEU A 214 -18.14 -2.64 -8.17
CA LEU A 214 -19.49 -2.42 -7.63
C LEU A 214 -20.39 -1.69 -8.60
N PHE A 215 -19.88 -0.70 -9.34
CA PHE A 215 -20.61 0.01 -10.39
C PHE A 215 -21.12 -0.95 -11.46
N VAL A 216 -20.23 -1.79 -12.01
CA VAL A 216 -20.60 -2.77 -13.03
C VAL A 216 -21.64 -3.76 -12.48
N TYR A 217 -21.45 -4.23 -11.26
CA TYR A 217 -22.38 -5.16 -10.61
C TYR A 217 -23.76 -4.55 -10.35
N ALA A 218 -23.81 -3.33 -9.81
CA ALA A 218 -25.05 -2.62 -9.50
C ALA A 218 -25.80 -2.24 -10.77
N ARG A 219 -25.12 -1.72 -11.80
CA ARG A 219 -25.71 -1.31 -13.08
C ARG A 219 -26.35 -2.49 -13.82
N ARG A 220 -25.73 -3.68 -13.77
CA ARG A 220 -26.24 -4.90 -14.43
C ARG A 220 -27.45 -5.51 -13.72
N GLY A 221 -27.69 -5.18 -12.47
CA GLY A 221 -28.82 -5.71 -11.68
C GLY A 221 -29.91 -4.69 -11.37
N ASP A 222 -29.89 -3.54 -12.04
CA ASP A 222 -30.81 -2.43 -11.79
C ASP A 222 -30.90 -2.06 -10.29
N ARG A 223 -29.73 -1.98 -9.65
CA ARG A 223 -29.60 -1.70 -8.21
C ARG A 223 -29.34 -0.22 -7.95
N SER A 224 -29.55 0.22 -6.71
CA SER A 224 -29.33 1.59 -6.26
C SER A 224 -27.83 1.95 -6.34
N LEU A 225 -27.41 2.60 -7.42
CA LEU A 225 -26.00 2.98 -7.61
C LEU A 225 -25.47 3.79 -6.43
N ASP A 226 -26.23 4.79 -5.97
CA ASP A 226 -25.82 5.65 -4.87
C ASP A 226 -25.48 4.86 -3.59
N GLN A 227 -26.32 3.89 -3.23
CA GLN A 227 -26.12 3.06 -2.05
C GLN A 227 -24.93 2.12 -2.22
N TRP A 228 -24.83 1.43 -3.36
CA TRP A 228 -23.75 0.47 -3.62
C TRP A 228 -22.38 1.13 -3.69
N LEU A 229 -22.27 2.28 -4.36
CA LEU A 229 -21.00 3.01 -4.48
C LEU A 229 -20.60 3.67 -3.15
N THR A 230 -21.56 4.27 -2.43
CA THR A 230 -21.27 4.87 -1.11
C THR A 230 -20.80 3.83 -0.11
N LEU A 231 -21.44 2.65 -0.10
CA LEU A 231 -21.01 1.55 0.75
C LEU A 231 -19.63 1.01 0.34
N GLY A 232 -19.35 0.90 -0.95
CA GLY A 232 -18.04 0.50 -1.45
C GLY A 232 -16.92 1.41 -0.93
N VAL A 233 -17.10 2.72 -1.08
CA VAL A 233 -16.16 3.73 -0.58
C VAL A 233 -16.03 3.67 0.94
N ALA A 234 -17.16 3.62 1.66
CA ALA A 234 -17.16 3.62 3.12
C ALA A 234 -16.46 2.39 3.71
N VAL A 235 -16.74 1.20 3.16
CA VAL A 235 -16.15 -0.06 3.61
C VAL A 235 -14.65 -0.04 3.38
N ASN A 236 -14.19 0.28 2.17
CA ASN A 236 -12.76 0.36 1.84
C ASN A 236 -12.00 1.34 2.72
N LEU A 237 -12.55 2.52 2.94
CA LEU A 237 -11.87 3.54 3.73
C LEU A 237 -11.83 3.20 5.22
N LEU A 238 -12.70 2.30 5.68
CA LEU A 238 -12.65 1.75 7.03
C LEU A 238 -11.65 0.59 7.14
N THR A 239 -11.63 -0.31 6.16
CA THR A 239 -10.89 -1.58 6.23
C THR A 239 -9.44 -1.44 5.79
N GLN A 240 -9.12 -0.56 4.84
CA GLN A 240 -7.75 -0.34 4.36
C GLN A 240 -6.80 0.15 5.46
N PRO A 241 -7.12 1.18 6.28
CA PRO A 241 -6.24 1.57 7.38
C PRO A 241 -6.07 0.47 8.43
N LEU A 242 -7.12 -0.33 8.66
CA LEU A 242 -7.07 -1.46 9.58
C LEU A 242 -6.15 -2.56 9.06
N LEU A 243 -6.20 -2.88 7.77
CA LEU A 243 -5.29 -3.80 7.10
C LEU A 243 -3.84 -3.38 7.33
N TRP A 244 -3.51 -2.11 7.06
CA TRP A 244 -2.14 -1.59 7.26
C TRP A 244 -1.70 -1.61 8.73
N ALA A 245 -2.61 -1.36 9.67
CA ALA A 245 -2.29 -1.44 11.10
C ALA A 245 -2.02 -2.88 11.55
N LEU A 246 -2.76 -3.86 11.01
CA LEU A 246 -2.60 -5.28 11.33
C LEU A 246 -1.43 -5.93 10.58
N ALA A 247 -1.16 -5.49 9.36
CA ALA A 247 -0.06 -5.93 8.51
C ALA A 247 1.25 -5.14 8.77
N ALA A 248 1.32 -4.39 9.89
CA ALA A 248 2.53 -3.65 10.27
C ALA A 248 3.74 -4.55 10.54
N SER A 249 3.54 -5.85 10.77
CA SER A 249 4.63 -6.83 10.80
C SER A 249 4.97 -7.29 9.38
N GLU A 250 6.24 -7.21 9.00
CA GLU A 250 6.76 -7.60 7.66
C GLU A 250 6.75 -9.12 7.39
N LEU A 251 5.94 -9.89 8.13
CA LEU A 251 5.83 -11.34 8.02
C LEU A 251 4.68 -11.73 7.08
N TRP A 252 5.01 -12.45 6.00
CA TRP A 252 4.05 -12.99 5.02
C TRP A 252 2.83 -13.69 5.63
N PRO A 253 2.96 -14.56 6.65
CA PRO A 253 1.80 -15.21 7.26
C PRO A 253 0.82 -14.20 7.90
N THR A 254 1.34 -13.14 8.51
CA THR A 254 0.52 -12.09 9.13
C THR A 254 -0.22 -11.29 8.07
N LEU A 255 0.45 -10.95 6.96
CA LEU A 255 -0.18 -10.26 5.85
C LEU A 255 -1.32 -11.08 5.25
N ILE A 256 -1.09 -12.37 4.96
CA ILE A 256 -2.12 -13.26 4.40
C ILE A 256 -3.31 -13.39 5.37
N LEU A 257 -3.07 -13.55 6.67
CA LEU A 257 -4.13 -13.64 7.67
C LEU A 257 -4.91 -12.32 7.78
N ALA A 258 -4.23 -11.18 7.72
CA ALA A 258 -4.86 -9.87 7.76
C ALA A 258 -5.74 -9.65 6.52
N GLU A 259 -5.24 -9.96 5.32
CA GLU A 259 -5.98 -9.87 4.05
C GLU A 259 -7.24 -10.75 4.05
N VAL A 260 -7.12 -12.02 4.46
CA VAL A 260 -8.27 -12.92 4.57
C VAL A 260 -9.28 -12.42 5.60
N GLY A 261 -8.81 -11.90 6.74
CA GLY A 261 -9.67 -11.31 7.76
C GLY A 261 -10.43 -10.09 7.25
N ILE A 262 -9.73 -9.19 6.55
CA ILE A 262 -10.31 -7.98 5.97
C ILE A 262 -11.35 -8.32 4.90
N TRP A 263 -11.05 -9.25 4.00
CA TRP A 263 -12.02 -9.75 3.02
C TRP A 263 -13.34 -10.21 3.67
N LEU A 264 -13.27 -10.99 4.75
CA LEU A 264 -14.46 -11.45 5.47
C LEU A 264 -15.22 -10.30 6.15
N VAL A 265 -14.49 -9.36 6.74
CA VAL A 265 -15.06 -8.16 7.38
C VAL A 265 -15.78 -7.29 6.35
N GLU A 266 -15.17 -7.03 5.19
CA GLU A 266 -15.76 -6.25 4.11
C GLU A 266 -17.05 -6.88 3.56
N ALA A 267 -17.02 -8.20 3.33
CA ALA A 267 -18.20 -8.94 2.91
C ALA A 267 -19.37 -8.78 3.91
N LEU A 268 -19.06 -8.84 5.21
CA LEU A 268 -20.05 -8.64 6.27
C LEU A 268 -20.56 -7.20 6.31
N LEU A 269 -19.66 -6.22 6.23
CA LEU A 269 -20.00 -4.80 6.24
C LEU A 269 -20.86 -4.39 5.04
N LEU A 270 -20.64 -4.99 3.87
CA LEU A 270 -21.51 -4.80 2.70
C LEU A 270 -22.86 -5.52 2.86
N TYR A 271 -22.85 -6.73 3.45
CA TYR A 271 -24.05 -7.54 3.60
C TYR A 271 -25.09 -6.92 4.52
N LEU A 272 -24.69 -6.36 5.65
CA LEU A 272 -25.65 -5.83 6.62
C LEU A 272 -26.59 -4.77 6.01
N PRO A 273 -26.11 -3.72 5.31
CA PRO A 273 -26.96 -2.76 4.59
C PRO A 273 -27.72 -3.36 3.39
N LEU A 274 -27.13 -4.34 2.69
CA LEU A 274 -27.62 -4.85 1.41
C LEU A 274 -28.37 -6.18 1.52
N ARG A 275 -28.68 -6.66 2.74
CA ARG A 275 -29.24 -8.00 2.99
C ARG A 275 -30.58 -8.30 2.30
N ARG A 276 -31.37 -7.28 1.91
CA ARG A 276 -32.59 -7.48 1.10
C ARG A 276 -32.36 -7.39 -0.42
N GLU A 277 -31.18 -6.95 -0.86
CA GLU A 277 -30.82 -6.79 -2.28
C GLU A 277 -29.86 -7.87 -2.79
N ALA A 278 -29.05 -8.44 -1.90
CA ALA A 278 -28.08 -9.46 -2.24
C ALA A 278 -27.92 -10.46 -1.08
N THR A 279 -27.65 -11.71 -1.44
CA THR A 279 -27.35 -12.76 -0.46
C THR A 279 -25.92 -12.65 0.04
N PHE A 280 -25.66 -13.12 1.26
CA PHE A 280 -24.30 -13.12 1.84
C PHE A 280 -23.27 -13.81 0.93
N PRO A 281 -23.51 -15.00 0.35
CA PRO A 281 -22.55 -15.62 -0.56
C PRO A 281 -22.22 -14.76 -1.79
N THR A 282 -23.19 -13.98 -2.28
CA THR A 282 -22.97 -13.09 -3.41
C THR A 282 -22.04 -11.93 -3.04
N LEU A 283 -22.21 -11.35 -1.85
CA LEU A 283 -21.38 -10.26 -1.37
C LEU A 283 -19.99 -10.73 -0.91
N LEU A 284 -19.91 -11.92 -0.32
CA LEU A 284 -18.64 -12.58 -0.02
C LEU A 284 -17.80 -12.78 -1.28
N LEU A 285 -18.44 -13.28 -2.35
CA LEU A 285 -17.79 -13.41 -3.64
C LEU A 285 -17.40 -12.06 -4.24
N LEU A 286 -18.28 -11.07 -4.15
CA LEU A 286 -18.01 -9.74 -4.72
C LEU A 286 -16.83 -9.07 -4.02
N SER A 287 -16.77 -9.15 -2.68
CA SER A 287 -15.62 -8.70 -1.89
C SER A 287 -14.35 -9.49 -2.22
N LEU A 288 -14.44 -10.79 -2.49
CA LEU A 288 -13.29 -11.58 -2.94
C LEU A 288 -12.74 -11.08 -4.29
N VAL A 289 -13.64 -10.82 -5.25
CA VAL A 289 -13.27 -10.32 -6.58
C VAL A 289 -12.63 -8.94 -6.48
N MET A 290 -13.18 -8.07 -5.64
CA MET A 290 -12.63 -6.74 -5.37
C MET A 290 -11.22 -6.84 -4.78
N ASN A 291 -11.06 -7.54 -3.65
CA ASN A 291 -9.75 -7.73 -3.02
C ASN A 291 -8.74 -8.39 -3.97
N ALA A 292 -9.13 -9.44 -4.70
CA ALA A 292 -8.22 -10.12 -5.63
C ALA A 292 -7.78 -9.22 -6.80
N LEU A 293 -8.67 -8.38 -7.32
CA LEU A 293 -8.33 -7.43 -8.37
C LEU A 293 -7.48 -6.27 -7.84
N SER A 294 -7.81 -5.73 -6.67
CA SER A 294 -7.05 -4.65 -6.03
C SER A 294 -5.65 -5.11 -5.68
N PHE A 295 -5.54 -6.30 -5.08
CA PHE A 295 -4.27 -6.97 -4.83
C PHE A 295 -3.52 -7.19 -6.14
N GLY A 296 -4.15 -7.82 -7.14
CA GLY A 296 -3.55 -8.12 -8.44
C GLY A 296 -3.07 -6.88 -9.21
N VAL A 297 -3.80 -5.77 -9.16
CA VAL A 297 -3.34 -4.50 -9.75
C VAL A 297 -2.21 -3.88 -8.92
N GLY A 298 -2.29 -3.96 -7.59
CA GLY A 298 -1.19 -3.61 -6.70
C GLY A 298 0.10 -4.37 -7.01
N LEU A 299 0.01 -5.63 -7.48
CA LEU A 299 1.16 -6.41 -7.93
C LEU A 299 1.81 -5.88 -9.23
N LEU A 300 1.04 -5.20 -10.08
CA LEU A 300 1.47 -4.78 -11.42
C LEU A 300 1.97 -3.34 -11.46
N LEU A 301 1.73 -2.55 -10.42
CA LEU A 301 2.21 -1.18 -10.38
C LEU A 301 3.71 -1.13 -10.08
N PRO A 302 4.51 -0.45 -10.92
CA PRO A 302 5.86 -0.09 -10.54
C PRO A 302 5.78 0.91 -9.39
N VAL A 303 6.50 0.63 -8.31
CA VAL A 303 6.68 1.56 -7.18
C VAL A 303 7.94 2.36 -7.42
#